data_AF-A0A914G9Z2-F1
#
_entry.id   AF-A0A914G9Z2-F1
#
_cell.length_a   1.000
_cell.length_b   1.000
_cell.length_c   1.000
_cell.angle_alpha   90.00
_cell.angle_beta   90.00
_cell.angle_gamma   90.00
#
_symmetry.space_group_name_H-M   'P 1'
#
loop_
_entity.id
_entity.type
_entity.pdbx_description
1 polymer ?
#
loop_
_entity_poly.entity_id
_entity_poly.type
_entity_poly.pdbx_seq_one_letter_code
_entity_poly.pdbx_strand_id
1 'polypeptide(L)'
;MWKSPNGTIRNILGGTVFREPIICKNVPRLVNTWTKPIIIGRHAHADQYKATDFVVPGAGKLELRFVPDNGGETVNHEVYQFSGPGVAIGMYNTDESIRHFAHASFVYALDREYPLYLSTKNTILKKYDGRFKDIFQEIYDSEYKKKYEAKGIWYEHRLIDDMVAQAMKSEGGFVWACKNYDGVC
;
A
#
# COMPACT_ATOMS: atom_id res chain seq x y z
N MET A 1 18.39 0.60 -20.30
CA MET A 1 17.85 1.49 -19.25
C MET A 1 18.18 0.86 -17.90
N TRP A 2 18.81 1.60 -16.98
CA TRP A 2 19.22 1.04 -15.68
C TRP A 2 18.09 1.08 -14.66
N LYS A 3 17.98 0.06 -13.81
CA LYS A 3 16.99 0.03 -12.72
C LYS A 3 17.38 1.05 -11.64
N SER A 4 16.39 1.63 -10.96
CA SER A 4 16.62 2.59 -9.87
C SER A 4 17.46 1.98 -8.72
N PRO A 5 18.55 2.63 -8.28
CA PRO A 5 19.36 2.14 -7.16
C PRO A 5 18.56 1.97 -5.86
N ASN A 6 17.65 2.90 -5.58
CA ASN A 6 16.75 2.83 -4.43
C ASN A 6 15.83 1.60 -4.50
N GLY A 7 15.31 1.30 -5.70
CA GLY A 7 14.50 0.11 -5.95
C GLY A 7 15.30 -1.17 -5.72
N THR A 8 16.55 -1.22 -6.19
CA THR A 8 17.44 -2.37 -6.00
C THR A 8 17.70 -2.66 -4.53
N ILE A 9 18.06 -1.64 -3.73
CA ILE A 9 18.35 -1.82 -2.29
C ILE A 9 17.09 -2.28 -1.54
N ARG A 10 15.95 -1.63 -1.78
CA ARG A 10 14.67 -2.00 -1.13
C ARG A 10 14.21 -3.40 -1.50
N ASN A 11 14.51 -3.85 -2.72
CA ASN A 11 14.21 -5.22 -3.12
C ASN A 11 15.03 -6.26 -2.37
N ILE A 12 16.25 -5.92 -1.96
CA ILE A 12 17.13 -6.81 -1.17
C ILE A 12 16.73 -6.78 0.30
N LEU A 13 16.54 -5.59 0.87
CA LEU A 13 16.26 -5.42 2.30
C LEU A 13 14.80 -5.68 2.66
N GLY A 14 13.88 -5.51 1.71
CA GLY A 14 12.45 -5.43 1.98
C GLY A 14 12.09 -4.23 2.86
N GLY A 15 10.87 -4.23 3.38
CA GLY A 15 10.43 -3.36 4.47
C GLY A 15 9.56 -2.16 4.08
N THR A 16 9.49 -1.21 5.02
CA THR A 16 8.60 -0.06 5.00
C THR A 16 9.42 1.22 5.06
N VAL A 17 9.15 2.17 4.18
CA VAL A 17 9.82 3.49 4.22
C VAL A 17 8.90 4.48 4.92
N PHE A 18 9.31 4.95 6.10
CA PHE A 18 8.64 6.03 6.81
C PHE A 18 9.17 7.40 6.37
N ARG A 19 8.26 8.32 6.06
CA ARG A 19 8.57 9.71 5.69
C ARG A 19 7.79 10.64 6.61
N GLU A 20 8.51 11.51 7.31
CA GLU A 20 7.95 12.45 8.27
C GLU A 20 8.49 13.86 7.98
N PRO A 21 7.64 14.91 7.98
CA PRO A 21 8.12 16.27 7.79
C PRO A 21 8.83 16.80 9.04
N ILE A 22 9.89 17.58 8.83
CA ILE A 22 10.52 18.36 9.89
C ILE A 22 9.77 19.69 10.02
N ILE A 23 9.02 19.87 11.11
CA ILE A 23 8.17 21.05 11.33
C ILE A 23 8.99 22.20 11.93
N CYS A 24 9.11 23.30 11.17
CA CYS A 24 9.74 24.54 11.62
C CYS A 24 8.67 25.57 11.99
N LYS A 25 8.74 26.14 13.20
CA LYS A 25 7.73 27.11 13.70
C LYS A 25 7.58 28.35 12.82
N ASN A 26 8.65 28.76 12.14
CA ASN A 26 8.71 29.95 11.30
C ASN A 26 8.47 29.68 9.80
N VAL A 27 8.21 28.44 9.40
CA VAL A 27 7.91 28.09 8.01
C VAL A 27 6.41 27.85 7.87
N PRO A 28 5.68 28.71 7.13
CA PRO A 28 4.25 28.51 6.91
C PRO A 28 4.01 27.25 6.06
N ARG A 29 2.87 26.59 6.28
CA ARG A 29 2.48 25.36 5.57
C ARG A 29 1.40 25.68 4.55
N LEU A 30 1.42 24.95 3.44
CA LEU A 30 0.41 25.09 2.37
C LEU A 30 -0.99 24.70 2.87
N VAL A 31 -1.08 23.61 3.62
CA VAL A 31 -2.30 23.22 4.33
C VAL A 31 -2.18 23.76 5.75
N ASN A 32 -2.96 24.80 6.04
CA ASN A 32 -2.86 25.54 7.30
C ASN A 32 -3.40 24.77 8.51
N THR A 33 -4.29 23.80 8.32
CA THR A 33 -4.84 22.97 9.39
C THR A 33 -3.83 21.98 9.95
N TRP A 34 -2.82 21.56 9.17
CA TRP A 34 -1.82 20.61 9.62
C TRP A 34 -0.92 21.23 10.69
N THR A 35 -1.22 20.98 11.96
CA THR A 35 -0.43 21.45 13.10
C THR A 35 0.48 20.36 13.66
N LYS A 36 0.21 19.10 13.35
CA LYS A 36 0.99 17.91 13.70
C LYS A 36 1.52 17.22 12.42
N PRO A 37 2.63 16.48 12.49
CA PRO A 37 3.15 15.76 11.33
C PRO A 37 2.19 14.66 10.86
N ILE A 38 2.12 14.45 9.56
CA ILE A 38 1.55 13.25 8.95
C ILE A 38 2.73 12.38 8.53
N ILE A 39 2.74 11.13 8.98
CA ILE A 39 3.84 10.22 8.72
C ILE A 39 3.39 9.18 7.69
N ILE A 40 4.04 9.15 6.53
CA ILE A 40 3.71 8.18 5.48
C ILE A 40 4.57 6.93 5.67
N GLY A 41 3.95 5.79 5.93
CA GLY A 41 4.57 4.47 5.88
C GLY A 41 4.33 3.83 4.52
N ARG A 42 5.31 3.85 3.63
CA ARG A 42 5.21 3.27 2.28
C ARG A 42 5.61 1.80 2.28
N HIS A 43 4.74 0.94 1.76
CA HIS A 43 5.07 -0.46 1.44
C HIS A 43 6.06 -0.53 0.27
N ALA A 44 7.32 -0.87 0.53
CA ALA A 44 8.39 -0.76 -0.47
C ALA A 44 8.59 -2.05 -1.29
N HIS A 45 7.51 -2.74 -1.65
CA HIS A 45 7.57 -4.02 -2.35
C HIS A 45 6.53 -4.14 -3.47
N ALA A 46 6.95 -4.73 -4.60
CA ALA A 46 6.12 -5.14 -5.73
C ALA A 46 5.12 -4.09 -6.23
N ASP A 47 3.87 -4.46 -6.48
CA ASP A 47 2.88 -3.65 -7.20
C ASP A 47 3.46 -3.13 -8.54
N GLN A 48 3.20 -1.87 -8.92
CA GLN A 48 3.72 -1.25 -10.14
C GLN A 48 5.26 -1.29 -10.24
N TYR A 49 5.98 -1.38 -9.11
CA TYR A 49 7.44 -1.31 -9.07
C TYR A 49 8.13 -2.64 -9.42
N LYS A 50 7.36 -3.74 -9.51
CA LYS A 50 7.82 -5.03 -10.07
C LYS A 50 6.81 -5.60 -11.07
N ALA A 51 6.05 -4.73 -11.71
CA ALA A 51 5.11 -5.13 -12.74
C ALA A 51 5.84 -5.55 -14.03
N THR A 52 5.16 -6.34 -14.84
CA THR A 52 5.55 -6.61 -16.23
C THR A 52 4.49 -6.01 -17.14
N ASP A 53 4.90 -5.14 -18.03
CA ASP A 53 4.04 -4.45 -18.99
C ASP A 53 4.54 -4.63 -20.43
N PHE A 54 3.63 -4.51 -21.39
CA PHE A 54 3.97 -4.55 -22.81
C PHE A 54 2.92 -3.84 -23.66
N VAL A 55 3.32 -3.48 -24.87
CA VAL A 55 2.42 -2.98 -25.91
C VAL A 55 1.81 -4.17 -26.63
N VAL A 56 0.48 -4.26 -26.62
CA VAL A 56 -0.27 -5.26 -27.39
C VAL A 56 -0.25 -4.84 -28.87
N PRO A 57 0.32 -5.64 -29.78
CA PRO A 57 0.57 -5.21 -31.16
C PRO A 57 -0.68 -5.21 -32.06
N GLY A 58 -1.78 -5.86 -31.66
CA GLY A 58 -2.99 -6.00 -32.47
C GLY A 58 -4.08 -6.79 -31.74
N ALA A 59 -5.12 -7.19 -32.48
CA ALA A 59 -6.24 -7.96 -31.90
C ALA A 59 -5.76 -9.30 -31.30
N GLY A 60 -6.31 -9.67 -30.15
CA GLY A 60 -5.90 -10.88 -29.43
C GLY A 60 -6.49 -10.98 -28.03
N LYS A 61 -6.44 -12.17 -27.44
CA LYS A 61 -6.94 -12.43 -26.07
C LYS A 61 -5.81 -12.25 -25.06
N LEU A 62 -6.06 -11.51 -23.99
CA LEU A 62 -5.18 -11.37 -22.84
C LEU A 62 -5.71 -12.20 -21.66
N GLU A 63 -4.85 -13.05 -21.11
CA GLU A 63 -5.17 -13.92 -19.98
C GLU A 63 -4.14 -13.78 -18.86
N LEU A 64 -4.60 -13.92 -17.61
CA LEU A 64 -3.76 -14.10 -16.42
C LEU A 64 -3.79 -15.56 -16.01
N ARG A 65 -2.62 -16.19 -16.05
CA ARG A 65 -2.45 -17.63 -15.78
C ARG A 65 -1.52 -17.85 -14.58
N PHE A 66 -1.96 -18.68 -13.64
CA PHE A 66 -1.15 -19.16 -12.52
C PHE A 66 -1.09 -20.68 -12.55
N VAL A 67 0.13 -21.23 -12.56
CA VAL A 67 0.40 -22.68 -12.60
C VAL A 67 0.97 -23.09 -11.25
N PRO A 68 0.27 -23.91 -10.46
CA PRO A 68 0.78 -24.37 -9.17
C PRO A 68 1.95 -25.35 -9.34
N ASP A 69 3.03 -25.14 -8.57
CA ASP A 69 4.22 -26.01 -8.59
C ASP A 69 3.93 -27.44 -8.10
N ASN A 70 2.90 -27.62 -7.28
CA ASN A 70 2.47 -28.92 -6.75
C ASN A 70 1.60 -29.72 -7.72
N GLY A 71 1.45 -29.27 -8.97
CA GLY A 71 0.60 -29.94 -9.97
C GLY A 71 -0.90 -29.75 -9.74
N GLY A 72 -1.31 -28.81 -8.89
CA GLY A 72 -2.70 -28.43 -8.70
C GLY A 72 -3.33 -27.79 -9.95
N GLU A 73 -4.63 -27.50 -9.86
CA GLU A 73 -5.38 -26.92 -10.98
C GLU A 73 -4.81 -25.55 -11.40
N THR A 74 -4.54 -25.39 -12.69
CA THR A 74 -4.11 -24.10 -13.25
C THR A 74 -5.25 -23.10 -13.15
N VAL A 75 -4.97 -21.95 -12.55
CA VAL A 75 -5.92 -20.83 -12.54
C VAL A 75 -5.71 -20.03 -13.83
N ASN A 76 -6.79 -19.81 -14.57
CA ASN A 76 -6.78 -18.97 -15.76
C ASN A 76 -7.93 -17.95 -15.70
N HIS A 77 -7.62 -16.68 -15.93
CA HIS A 77 -8.59 -15.60 -15.97
C HIS A 77 -8.41 -14.79 -17.25
N GLU A 78 -9.45 -14.72 -18.08
CA GLU A 78 -9.47 -13.76 -19.17
C GLU A 78 -9.53 -12.33 -18.61
N VAL A 79 -8.60 -11.48 -19.06
CA VAL A 79 -8.56 -10.06 -18.69
C VAL A 79 -9.35 -9.24 -19.71
N TYR A 80 -9.06 -9.43 -20.99
CA TYR A 80 -9.65 -8.65 -22.06
C TYR A 80 -9.44 -9.28 -23.44
N GLN A 81 -10.41 -9.10 -24.34
CA GLN A 81 -10.30 -9.42 -25.77
C GLN A 81 -10.03 -8.13 -26.56
N PHE A 82 -8.79 -7.95 -26.99
CA PHE A 82 -8.38 -6.81 -27.82
C PHE A 82 -8.93 -6.94 -29.24
N SER A 83 -9.48 -5.85 -29.77
CA SER A 83 -9.87 -5.69 -31.19
C SER A 83 -8.80 -4.99 -32.04
N GLY A 84 -7.72 -4.50 -31.42
CA GLY A 84 -6.64 -3.76 -32.04
C GLY A 84 -5.48 -3.50 -31.07
N PRO A 85 -4.48 -2.67 -31.43
CA PRO A 85 -3.34 -2.38 -30.57
C PRO A 85 -3.73 -1.77 -29.22
N GLY A 86 -2.93 -2.01 -28.19
CA GLY A 86 -3.20 -1.53 -26.83
C GLY A 86 -2.01 -1.71 -25.89
N VAL A 87 -2.29 -1.73 -24.58
CA VAL A 87 -1.28 -1.95 -23.54
C VAL A 87 -1.82 -2.88 -22.47
N ALA A 88 -0.94 -3.63 -21.82
CA ALA A 88 -1.30 -4.53 -20.73
C ALA A 88 -0.22 -4.49 -19.63
N ILE A 89 -0.63 -4.74 -18.40
CA ILE A 89 0.24 -4.80 -17.22
C ILE A 89 -0.21 -5.91 -16.28
N GLY A 90 0.74 -6.67 -15.77
CA GLY A 90 0.55 -7.62 -14.68
C GLY A 90 1.40 -7.22 -13.47
N MET A 91 0.82 -7.26 -12.28
CA MET A 91 1.51 -6.98 -11.02
C MET A 91 1.09 -7.96 -9.93
N TYR A 92 1.89 -8.04 -8.88
CA TYR A 92 1.69 -8.97 -7.78
C TYR A 92 2.12 -8.37 -6.44
N ASN A 93 1.71 -9.00 -5.36
CA ASN A 93 2.32 -8.86 -4.05
C ASN A 93 2.25 -10.21 -3.31
N THR A 94 2.81 -10.27 -2.11
CA THR A 94 2.90 -11.51 -1.32
C THR A 94 2.39 -11.27 0.09
N ASP A 95 1.67 -12.24 0.65
CA ASP A 95 1.16 -12.17 2.03
C ASP A 95 2.29 -11.89 3.04
N GLU A 96 3.44 -12.56 2.91
CA GLU A 96 4.61 -12.32 3.78
C GLU A 96 5.01 -10.83 3.81
N SER A 97 5.20 -10.24 2.63
CA SER A 97 5.55 -8.81 2.53
C SER A 97 4.47 -7.88 3.10
N ILE A 98 3.19 -8.20 2.90
CA ILE A 98 2.07 -7.42 3.43
C ILE A 98 2.02 -7.52 4.97
N ARG A 99 2.26 -8.71 5.54
CA ARG A 99 2.33 -8.91 6.99
C ARG A 99 3.49 -8.12 7.60
N HIS A 100 4.69 -8.18 7.01
CA HIS A 100 5.83 -7.38 7.46
C HIS A 100 5.53 -5.87 7.41
N PHE A 101 4.86 -5.41 6.35
CA PHE A 101 4.42 -4.02 6.23
C PHE A 101 3.41 -3.63 7.33
N ALA A 102 2.45 -4.50 7.64
CA ALA A 102 1.47 -4.30 8.71
C ALA A 102 2.16 -4.17 10.07
N HIS A 103 2.99 -5.15 10.45
CA HIS A 103 3.72 -5.11 11.72
C HIS A 103 4.58 -3.86 11.87
N ALA A 104 5.34 -3.50 10.82
CA ALA A 104 6.16 -2.28 10.84
C ALA A 104 5.30 -1.03 11.07
N SER A 105 4.15 -0.94 10.40
CA SER A 105 3.23 0.20 10.52
C SER A 105 2.61 0.29 11.92
N PHE A 106 2.17 -0.85 12.48
CA PHE A 106 1.58 -0.90 13.83
C PHE A 106 2.60 -0.57 14.92
N VAL A 107 3.80 -1.14 14.84
CA VAL A 107 4.88 -0.87 15.81
C VAL A 107 5.27 0.60 15.76
N TYR A 108 5.46 1.16 14.56
CA TYR A 108 5.84 2.56 14.41
C TYR A 108 4.76 3.50 14.95
N ALA A 109 3.49 3.26 14.64
CA ALA A 109 2.38 4.08 15.15
C ALA A 109 2.21 3.98 16.68
N LEU A 110 2.42 2.80 17.28
CA LEU A 110 2.44 2.65 18.75
C LEU A 110 3.56 3.43 19.43
N ASP A 111 4.75 3.44 18.84
CA ASP A 111 5.91 4.17 19.34
C ASP A 111 5.70 5.68 19.25
N ARG A 112 5.12 6.15 18.14
CA ARG A 112 4.73 7.57 17.95
C ARG A 112 3.50 7.98 18.75
N GLU A 113 2.76 7.03 19.33
CA GLU A 113 1.47 7.23 20.00
C GLU A 113 0.43 7.89 19.09
N TYR A 114 0.43 7.52 17.81
CA TYR A 114 -0.42 8.08 16.77
C TYR A 114 -1.41 7.03 16.26
N PRO A 115 -2.66 7.41 15.90
CA PRO A 115 -3.55 6.50 15.19
C PRO A 115 -2.96 6.10 13.83
N LEU A 116 -3.32 4.91 13.37
CA LEU A 116 -2.85 4.34 12.11
C LEU A 116 -4.00 4.24 11.10
N TYR A 117 -3.76 4.70 9.89
CA TYR A 117 -4.69 4.54 8.77
C TYR A 117 -4.04 3.72 7.65
N LEU A 118 -4.71 2.66 7.19
CA LEU A 118 -4.38 1.99 5.93
C LEU A 118 -5.34 2.45 4.85
N SER A 119 -4.83 2.88 3.69
CA SER A 119 -5.66 3.23 2.55
C SER A 119 -5.52 2.24 1.39
N THR A 120 -6.64 1.88 0.77
CA THR A 120 -6.67 1.03 -0.45
C THR A 120 -7.86 1.41 -1.34
N LYS A 121 -8.03 0.73 -2.49
CA LYS A 121 -9.24 0.77 -3.31
C LYS A 121 -9.93 -0.60 -3.41
N ASN A 122 -10.13 -1.26 -2.26
CA ASN A 122 -10.70 -2.62 -2.18
C ASN A 122 -12.14 -2.77 -2.71
N THR A 123 -12.89 -1.69 -2.89
CA THR A 123 -14.20 -1.76 -3.58
C THR A 123 -14.08 -2.08 -5.06
N ILE A 124 -12.96 -1.70 -5.68
CA ILE A 124 -12.62 -1.97 -7.08
C ILE A 124 -11.73 -3.22 -7.17
N LEU A 125 -10.60 -3.21 -6.47
CA LEU A 125 -9.65 -4.33 -6.42
C LEU A 125 -10.00 -5.30 -5.31
N LYS A 126 -11.19 -5.91 -5.39
CA LYS A 126 -11.79 -6.73 -4.32
C LYS A 126 -10.88 -7.80 -3.74
N LYS A 127 -10.17 -8.54 -4.60
CA LYS A 127 -9.24 -9.60 -4.14
C LYS A 127 -7.87 -9.03 -3.75
N TYR A 128 -7.29 -8.18 -4.60
CA TYR A 128 -5.92 -7.68 -4.40
C TYR A 128 -5.83 -6.73 -3.19
N ASP A 129 -6.62 -5.66 -3.19
CA ASP A 129 -6.62 -4.68 -2.10
C ASP A 129 -7.41 -5.19 -0.89
N GLY A 130 -8.39 -6.07 -1.10
CA GLY A 130 -9.03 -6.80 -0.02
C GLY A 130 -8.02 -7.58 0.82
N ARG A 131 -7.02 -8.21 0.17
CA ARG A 131 -5.99 -8.97 0.89
C ARG A 131 -5.14 -8.10 1.84
N PHE A 132 -4.81 -6.87 1.43
CA PHE A 132 -4.15 -5.90 2.32
C PHE A 132 -5.02 -5.56 3.54
N LYS A 133 -6.29 -5.22 3.29
CA LYS A 133 -7.25 -4.90 4.35
C LYS A 133 -7.38 -6.06 5.34
N ASP A 134 -7.59 -7.27 4.84
CA ASP A 134 -7.84 -8.45 5.65
C ASP A 134 -6.63 -8.79 6.53
N ILE A 135 -5.41 -8.77 5.96
CA ILE A 135 -4.18 -9.03 6.70
C ILE A 135 -3.96 -7.99 7.81
N PHE A 136 -4.13 -6.69 7.50
CA PHE A 136 -3.97 -5.65 8.52
C PHE A 136 -5.00 -5.79 9.64
N GLN A 137 -6.26 -6.12 9.31
CA GLN A 137 -7.31 -6.30 10.30
C GLN A 137 -7.04 -7.52 11.18
N GLU A 138 -6.66 -8.66 10.59
CA GLU A 138 -6.28 -9.89 11.30
C GLU A 138 -5.17 -9.62 12.31
N ILE A 139 -4.10 -8.94 11.89
CA ILE A 139 -2.96 -8.59 12.76
C ILE A 139 -3.38 -7.59 13.84
N TYR A 140 -4.18 -6.58 13.50
CA TYR A 140 -4.64 -5.60 14.47
C TYR A 140 -5.43 -6.27 15.60
N ASP A 141 -6.46 -7.04 15.24
CA ASP A 141 -7.36 -7.66 16.21
C ASP A 141 -6.65 -8.70 17.09
N SER A 142 -5.69 -9.44 16.53
CA SER A 142 -4.97 -10.49 17.24
C SER A 142 -3.84 -9.97 18.14
N GLU A 143 -3.09 -8.94 17.72
CA GLU A 143 -1.80 -8.58 18.35
C GLU A 143 -1.69 -7.14 18.89
N TYR A 144 -2.46 -6.20 18.33
CA TYR A 144 -2.23 -4.77 18.55
C TYR A 144 -3.41 -4.02 19.18
N LYS A 145 -4.64 -4.48 19.01
CA LYS A 145 -5.85 -3.78 19.47
C LYS A 145 -5.78 -3.36 20.94
N LYS A 146 -5.45 -4.27 21.85
CA LYS A 146 -5.32 -3.97 23.28
C LYS A 146 -4.22 -2.94 23.58
N LYS A 147 -3.12 -2.96 22.81
CA LYS A 147 -2.00 -2.01 22.98
C LYS A 147 -2.38 -0.61 22.51
N TYR A 148 -3.15 -0.54 21.43
CA TYR A 148 -3.69 0.71 20.88
C TYR A 148 -4.73 1.33 21.82
N GLU A 149 -5.68 0.53 22.29
CA GLU A 149 -6.70 0.94 23.27
C GLU A 149 -6.07 1.49 24.55
N ALA A 150 -5.01 0.86 25.06
CA ALA A 150 -4.27 1.32 26.25
C ALA A 150 -3.61 2.70 26.08
N LYS A 151 -3.30 3.11 24.84
CA LYS A 151 -2.75 4.42 24.50
C LYS A 151 -3.81 5.40 23.98
N GLY A 152 -5.08 5.01 23.92
CA GLY A 152 -6.17 5.84 23.40
C GLY A 152 -6.07 6.14 21.89
N ILE A 153 -5.34 5.31 21.14
CA ILE A 153 -5.21 5.40 19.68
C ILE A 153 -5.94 4.23 19.01
N TRP A 154 -6.13 4.32 17.69
CA TRP A 154 -6.87 3.32 16.93
C TRP A 154 -6.20 3.01 15.59
N TYR A 155 -6.65 1.92 14.98
CA TYR A 155 -6.39 1.59 13.58
C TYR A 155 -7.69 1.67 12.79
N GLU A 156 -7.62 2.21 11.58
CA GLU A 156 -8.75 2.23 10.65
C GLU A 156 -8.29 1.94 9.21
N HIS A 157 -9.06 1.12 8.50
CA HIS A 157 -8.96 1.00 7.05
C HIS A 157 -9.88 2.01 6.37
N ARG A 158 -9.37 2.73 5.37
CA ARG A 158 -10.15 3.66 4.55
C ARG A 158 -9.97 3.43 3.05
N LEU A 159 -10.97 3.87 2.29
CA LEU A 159 -10.80 4.01 0.85
C LEU A 159 -9.87 5.19 0.56
N ILE A 160 -8.97 5.02 -0.41
CA ILE A 160 -7.90 6.01 -0.70
C ILE A 160 -8.44 7.40 -1.01
N ASP A 161 -9.57 7.50 -1.70
CA ASP A 161 -10.27 8.74 -2.02
C ASP A 161 -10.87 9.45 -0.80
N ASP A 162 -11.40 8.69 0.16
CA ASP A 162 -11.85 9.25 1.43
C ASP A 162 -10.64 9.66 2.30
N MET A 163 -9.59 8.83 2.32
CA MET A 163 -8.39 9.09 3.12
C MET A 163 -7.68 10.39 2.71
N VAL A 164 -7.51 10.64 1.40
CA VAL A 164 -6.92 11.91 0.94
C VAL A 164 -7.78 13.11 1.34
N ALA A 165 -9.11 12.99 1.27
CA ALA A 165 -10.02 14.06 1.67
C ALA A 165 -10.00 14.31 3.18
N GLN A 166 -9.94 13.26 3.99
CA GLN A 166 -9.77 13.34 5.44
C GLN A 166 -8.42 13.98 5.79
N ALA A 167 -7.33 13.57 5.15
CA ALA A 167 -6.00 14.10 5.41
C ALA A 167 -5.97 15.63 5.20
N MET A 168 -6.57 16.13 4.12
CA MET A 168 -6.64 17.57 3.82
C MET A 168 -7.42 18.39 4.86
N LYS A 169 -8.39 17.78 5.55
CA LYS A 169 -9.21 18.45 6.58
C LYS A 169 -8.69 18.23 8.01
N SER A 170 -7.75 17.30 8.19
CA SER A 170 -7.22 16.95 9.50
C SER A 170 -6.28 18.00 10.07
N GLU A 171 -5.93 17.83 11.34
CA GLU A 171 -4.82 18.56 11.98
C GLU A 171 -3.46 17.88 11.80
N GLY A 172 -3.40 16.76 11.05
CA GLY A 172 -2.29 15.82 11.04
C GLY A 172 -2.27 14.92 12.29
N GLY A 173 -1.11 14.41 12.66
CA GLY A 173 -0.92 13.64 13.90
C GLY A 173 -1.33 12.17 13.78
N PHE A 174 -1.06 11.55 12.63
CA PHE A 174 -1.34 10.15 12.38
C PHE A 174 -0.26 9.51 11.50
N VAL A 175 -0.17 8.18 11.56
CA VAL A 175 0.59 7.39 10.60
C VAL A 175 -0.36 6.92 9.51
N TRP A 176 0.06 7.07 8.26
CA TRP A 176 -0.67 6.65 7.08
C TRP A 176 0.13 5.56 6.37
N ALA A 177 -0.31 4.31 6.52
CA ALA A 177 0.18 3.18 5.76
C ALA A 177 -0.36 3.24 4.32
N CYS A 178 0.55 3.50 3.38
CA CYS A 178 0.25 3.58 1.96
C CYS A 178 0.80 2.36 1.21
N LYS A 179 0.02 1.87 0.24
CA LYS A 179 0.54 0.94 -0.77
C LYS A 179 1.70 1.59 -1.55
N ASN A 180 2.43 0.78 -2.30
CA ASN A 180 3.71 1.19 -2.86
C ASN A 180 3.59 2.44 -3.76
N TYR A 181 2.58 2.47 -4.64
CA TYR A 181 2.32 3.63 -5.50
C TYR A 181 1.83 4.84 -4.74
N ASP A 182 0.83 4.65 -3.87
CA ASP A 182 0.22 5.75 -3.10
C ASP A 182 1.23 6.46 -2.19
N GLY A 183 2.20 5.72 -1.61
CA GLY A 183 3.22 6.31 -0.74
C GLY A 183 4.38 7.01 -1.47
N VAL A 184 4.34 7.04 -2.80
CA VAL A 184 5.29 7.83 -3.62
C VAL A 184 4.73 9.18 -4.00
N CYS A 185 3.45 9.23 -4.33
CA CYS A 185 2.70 10.45 -4.62
C CYS A 185 2.67 11.37 -3.39
#